data_AF-A0A1V4WC66-F1
#
_entry.id   AF-A0A1V4WC66-F1
#
_cell.length_a   1.000
_cell.length_b   1.000
_cell.length_c   1.000
_cell.angle_alpha   90.00
_cell.angle_beta   90.00
_cell.angle_gamma   90.00
#
_symmetry.space_group_name_H-M   'P 1'
#
loop_
_entity.id
_entity.type
_entity.pdbx_description
1 polymer ?
#
loop_
_entity_poly.entity_id
_entity_poly.type
_entity_poly.pdbx_seq_one_letter_code
_entity_poly.pdbx_strand_id
1 'polypeptide(L)'
;MVALGEDNLIVVSDMNVKDLILPLAWDAVLSGKRASKGFSSLKEGDFVDVLVSQGQVRKVTFLDVKTTSGEVERIENGRIYFKGSFSGNKPAWFNHYDYARIVDKDGIRQDELQVGNKVKVTYIDPFPEEIDDEIAIEVKITK
;
A
#
# COMPACT_ATOMS: atom_id res chain seq x y z
N MET A 1 -17.59 -8.37 -15.73
CA MET A 1 -17.81 -9.06 -17.01
C MET A 1 -16.45 -9.17 -17.66
N VAL A 2 -15.95 -10.39 -17.85
CA VAL A 2 -14.67 -10.66 -18.52
C VAL A 2 -14.97 -10.63 -20.02
N ALA A 3 -14.30 -9.75 -20.78
CA ALA A 3 -14.52 -9.66 -22.22
C ALA A 3 -13.92 -10.91 -22.89
N LEU A 4 -14.76 -11.66 -23.60
CA LEU A 4 -14.31 -12.83 -24.36
C LEU A 4 -13.56 -12.35 -25.62
N GLY A 5 -12.30 -12.76 -25.76
CA GLY A 5 -11.45 -12.41 -26.92
C GLY A 5 -10.41 -11.33 -26.65
N GLU A 6 -10.40 -10.70 -25.47
CA GLU A 6 -9.35 -9.79 -25.01
C GLU A 6 -8.53 -10.44 -23.90
N ASP A 7 -7.23 -10.16 -23.87
CA ASP A 7 -6.37 -10.60 -22.78
C ASP A 7 -6.84 -9.95 -21.48
N ASN A 8 -7.22 -10.77 -20.50
CA ASN A 8 -7.64 -10.28 -19.19
C ASN A 8 -6.40 -10.13 -18.34
N LEU A 9 -5.83 -8.92 -18.35
CA LEU A 9 -4.62 -8.58 -17.61
C LEU A 9 -4.96 -7.60 -16.49
N ILE A 10 -4.19 -7.67 -15.41
CA ILE A 10 -4.13 -6.63 -14.39
C ILE A 10 -2.69 -6.12 -14.33
N VAL A 11 -2.53 -4.80 -14.31
CA VAL A 11 -1.25 -4.15 -14.09
C VAL A 11 -1.19 -3.73 -12.64
N VAL A 12 -0.16 -4.19 -11.92
CA VAL A 12 0.07 -3.86 -10.51
C VAL A 12 1.49 -3.36 -10.33
N SER A 13 1.66 -2.29 -9.57
CA SER A 13 2.98 -1.80 -9.16
C SER A 13 3.30 -2.43 -7.81
N ASP A 14 4.32 -3.29 -7.75
CA ASP A 14 4.69 -3.97 -6.52
C ASP A 14 5.31 -3.01 -5.48
N MET A 15 5.64 -3.55 -4.30
CA MET A 15 6.25 -2.78 -3.20
C MET A 15 7.64 -2.21 -3.56
N ASN A 16 8.27 -2.72 -4.62
CA ASN A 16 9.55 -2.26 -5.16
C ASN A 16 9.38 -1.31 -6.36
N VAL A 17 8.16 -0.82 -6.64
CA VAL A 17 7.86 0.07 -7.77
C VAL A 17 8.14 -0.60 -9.11
N LYS A 18 7.91 -1.92 -9.20
CA LYS A 18 7.98 -2.67 -10.45
C LYS A 18 6.59 -2.95 -10.96
N ASP A 19 6.35 -2.56 -12.20
CA ASP A 19 5.09 -2.90 -12.87
C ASP A 19 5.10 -4.37 -13.27
N LEU A 20 4.09 -5.07 -12.78
CA LEU A 20 3.81 -6.46 -13.10
C LEU A 20 2.53 -6.51 -13.92
N ILE A 21 2.64 -7.06 -15.12
CA ILE A 21 1.50 -7.34 -15.99
C ILE A 21 1.13 -8.81 -15.77
N LEU A 22 0.02 -9.05 -15.08
CA LEU A 22 -0.36 -10.40 -14.64
C LEU A 22 -1.65 -10.84 -15.34
N PRO A 23 -1.72 -12.09 -15.83
CA PRO A 23 -2.96 -12.65 -16.34
C PRO A 23 -3.96 -12.87 -15.21
N LEU A 24 -5.19 -12.45 -15.44
CA LEU A 24 -6.32 -12.64 -14.55
C LEU A 24 -6.97 -13.99 -14.89
N ALA A 25 -7.14 -14.85 -13.89
CA ALA A 25 -7.87 -16.09 -14.08
C ALA A 25 -9.34 -15.82 -14.38
N TRP A 26 -9.98 -16.70 -15.15
CA TRP A 26 -11.39 -16.57 -15.53
C TRP A 26 -12.34 -16.55 -14.32
N ASP A 27 -11.96 -17.26 -13.25
CA ASP A 27 -12.66 -17.39 -11.98
C ASP A 27 -12.14 -16.42 -10.91
N ALA A 28 -11.33 -15.42 -11.30
CA ALA A 28 -10.77 -14.49 -10.34
C ALA A 28 -11.86 -13.69 -9.62
N VAL A 29 -11.65 -13.45 -8.33
CA VAL A 29 -12.62 -12.74 -7.48
C VAL A 29 -12.03 -11.41 -6.99
N LEU A 30 -12.84 -10.35 -7.06
CA LEU A 30 -12.56 -9.09 -6.39
C LEU A 30 -13.36 -9.02 -5.08
N SER A 31 -12.71 -8.64 -3.99
CA SER A 31 -13.33 -8.56 -2.66
C SER A 31 -12.96 -7.26 -1.92
N GLY A 32 -13.67 -6.96 -0.84
CA GLY A 32 -13.51 -5.75 -0.03
C GLY A 32 -14.66 -4.75 -0.22
N LYS A 33 -14.69 -3.71 0.63
CA LYS A 33 -15.81 -2.75 0.73
C LYS A 33 -16.17 -2.07 -0.60
N ARG A 34 -15.22 -1.94 -1.53
CA ARG A 34 -15.36 -1.23 -2.80
C ARG A 34 -15.64 -2.14 -4.01
N ALA A 35 -15.78 -3.45 -3.82
CA ALA A 35 -15.88 -4.45 -4.89
C ALA A 35 -17.24 -4.51 -5.64
N SER A 36 -18.12 -3.51 -5.49
CA SER A 36 -19.52 -3.56 -5.93
C SER A 36 -19.74 -3.69 -7.45
N LYS A 37 -18.72 -3.41 -8.28
CA LYS A 37 -18.79 -3.54 -9.75
C LYS A 37 -17.80 -4.57 -10.34
N GLY A 38 -17.21 -5.43 -9.51
CA GLY A 38 -16.14 -6.32 -9.93
C GLY A 38 -14.88 -5.56 -10.38
N PHE A 39 -14.02 -6.16 -11.19
CA PHE A 39 -12.70 -5.59 -11.56
C PHE A 39 -12.74 -4.21 -12.22
N SER A 40 -13.84 -3.81 -12.85
CA SER A 40 -13.99 -2.43 -13.39
C SER A 40 -14.14 -1.35 -12.32
N SER A 41 -14.27 -1.73 -11.03
CA SER A 41 -14.25 -0.78 -9.91
C SER A 41 -12.83 -0.34 -9.52
N LEU A 42 -11.80 -1.07 -9.94
CA LEU A 42 -10.40 -0.72 -9.68
C LEU A 42 -10.02 0.54 -10.45
N LYS A 43 -9.25 1.40 -9.78
CA LYS A 43 -8.68 2.61 -10.36
C LYS A 43 -7.18 2.65 -10.08
N GLU A 44 -6.47 3.40 -10.91
CA GLU A 44 -5.08 3.74 -10.61
C GLU A 44 -4.96 4.38 -9.22
N GLY A 45 -3.95 3.96 -8.46
CA GLY A 45 -3.72 4.39 -7.09
C GLY A 45 -4.53 3.62 -6.03
N ASP A 46 -5.36 2.65 -6.41
CA ASP A 46 -5.96 1.75 -5.44
C ASP A 46 -4.92 0.78 -4.86
N PHE A 47 -4.87 0.71 -3.53
CA PHE A 47 -4.08 -0.28 -2.81
C PHE A 47 -4.86 -1.58 -2.72
N VAL A 48 -4.22 -2.67 -3.15
CA VAL A 48 -4.81 -4.00 -3.21
C VAL A 48 -3.84 -5.06 -2.72
N ASP A 49 -4.37 -6.13 -2.14
CA ASP A 49 -3.69 -7.40 -1.96
C ASP A 49 -4.06 -8.34 -3.11
N VAL A 50 -3.06 -9.03 -3.66
CA VAL A 50 -3.17 -9.82 -4.88
C VAL A 50 -2.68 -11.24 -4.63
N LEU A 51 -3.59 -12.20 -4.69
CA LEU A 51 -3.27 -13.62 -4.61
C LEU A 51 -2.99 -14.16 -6.02
N VAL A 52 -1.75 -14.56 -6.24
CA VAL A 52 -1.29 -15.20 -7.47
C VAL A 52 -1.13 -16.70 -7.24
N SER A 53 -1.67 -17.52 -8.14
CA SER A 53 -1.48 -18.98 -8.15
C SER A 53 -1.31 -19.46 -9.58
N GLN A 54 -0.33 -20.33 -9.80
CA GLN A 54 0.03 -20.85 -11.13
C GLN A 54 0.29 -19.73 -12.16
N GLY A 55 0.89 -18.62 -11.72
CA GLY A 55 1.21 -17.48 -12.56
C GLY A 55 0.01 -16.59 -12.93
N GLN A 56 -1.18 -16.84 -12.36
CA GLN A 56 -2.39 -16.06 -12.62
C GLN A 56 -2.95 -15.44 -11.34
N VAL A 57 -3.55 -14.26 -11.47
CA VAL A 57 -4.28 -13.61 -10.37
C VAL A 57 -5.61 -14.32 -10.15
N ARG A 58 -5.82 -14.81 -8.93
CA ARG A 58 -7.03 -15.53 -8.51
C ARG A 58 -7.92 -14.71 -7.59
N LYS A 59 -7.33 -13.82 -6.79
CA LYS A 59 -8.07 -12.94 -5.90
C LYS A 59 -7.40 -11.59 -5.81
N VAL A 60 -8.22 -10.54 -5.84
CA VAL A 60 -7.81 -9.18 -5.52
C VAL A 60 -8.68 -8.69 -4.37
N THR A 61 -8.05 -8.09 -3.36
CA THR A 61 -8.74 -7.55 -2.18
C THR A 61 -8.41 -6.07 -2.07
N PHE A 62 -9.42 -5.21 -2.05
CA PHE A 62 -9.22 -3.80 -1.72
C PHE A 62 -8.70 -3.66 -0.29
N LEU A 63 -7.57 -2.97 -0.14
CA LEU A 63 -7.07 -2.57 1.17
C LEU A 63 -7.79 -1.30 1.64
N ASP A 64 -8.22 -1.29 2.90
CA ASP A 64 -8.84 -0.14 3.55
C ASP A 64 -7.74 0.74 4.15
N VAL A 65 -7.12 1.54 3.29
CA VAL A 65 -5.94 2.34 3.66
C VAL A 65 -6.32 3.68 4.28
N LYS A 66 -5.55 4.11 5.27
CA LYS A 66 -5.57 5.43 5.87
C LYS A 66 -4.30 6.19 5.50
N THR A 67 -4.30 7.50 5.72
CA THR A 67 -3.11 8.32 5.47
C THR A 67 -2.84 9.28 6.60
N THR A 68 -1.56 9.48 6.91
CA THR A 68 -1.07 10.51 7.82
C THR A 68 0.12 11.24 7.18
N SER A 69 0.52 12.38 7.74
CA SER A 69 1.67 13.13 7.27
C SER A 69 2.46 13.67 8.45
N GLY A 70 3.78 13.75 8.29
CA GLY A 70 4.69 14.14 9.35
C GLY A 70 6.08 14.44 8.83
N GLU A 71 6.91 15.03 9.69
CA GLU A 71 8.34 15.20 9.43
C GLU A 71 9.10 14.16 10.24
N VAL A 72 10.00 13.41 9.60
CA VAL A 72 10.78 12.35 10.26
C VAL A 72 11.68 12.97 11.31
N GLU A 73 11.50 12.58 12.57
CA GLU A 73 12.31 13.04 13.69
C GLU A 73 13.47 12.09 13.95
N ARG A 74 13.18 10.79 13.95
CA ARG A 74 14.12 9.75 14.36
C ARG A 74 13.81 8.44 13.66
N ILE A 75 14.85 7.69 13.35
CA ILE A 75 14.78 6.34 12.79
C ILE A 75 15.63 5.42 13.67
N GLU A 76 15.04 4.36 14.20
CA GLU A 76 15.76 3.37 15.02
C GLU A 76 15.10 2.01 14.95
N ASN A 77 15.90 0.94 14.89
CA ASN A 77 15.42 -0.46 14.96
C ASN A 77 14.25 -0.78 14.02
N GLY A 78 14.28 -0.29 12.78
CA GLY A 78 13.20 -0.48 11.79
C GLY A 78 11.93 0.33 12.10
N ARG A 79 12.02 1.36 12.94
CA ARG A 79 10.89 2.26 13.26
C ARG A 79 11.17 3.68 12.80
N ILE A 80 10.12 4.36 12.36
CA ILE A 80 10.13 5.81 12.09
C ILE A 80 9.27 6.54 13.13
N TYR A 81 9.80 7.65 13.64
CA TYR A 81 9.11 8.57 14.55
C TYR A 81 8.95 9.92 13.87
N PHE A 82 7.81 10.60 14.05
CA PHE A 82 7.60 11.95 13.51
C PHE A 82 7.61 13.04 14.57
N LYS A 83 8.02 14.24 14.16
CA LYS A 83 8.06 15.42 15.01
C LYS A 83 6.68 15.82 15.51
N GLY A 84 6.62 16.16 16.80
CA GLY A 84 5.48 16.82 17.44
C GLY A 84 4.68 15.90 18.36
N SER A 85 3.77 16.51 19.12
CA SER A 85 2.84 15.79 20.00
C SER A 85 1.70 15.22 19.15
N PHE A 86 1.64 13.90 19.02
CA PHE A 86 0.51 13.23 18.38
C PHE A 86 -0.74 13.45 19.23
N SER A 87 -1.66 14.27 18.73
CA SER A 87 -2.98 14.45 19.31
C SER A 87 -4.01 13.60 18.55
N GLY A 88 -4.72 12.73 19.27
CA GLY A 88 -5.80 11.89 18.74
C GLY A 88 -5.37 10.51 18.21
N ASN A 89 -6.20 9.91 17.33
CA ASN A 89 -6.05 8.56 16.76
C ASN A 89 -5.03 8.48 15.60
N LYS A 90 -3.93 9.23 15.65
CA LYS A 90 -2.90 9.21 14.60
C LYS A 90 -1.66 8.47 15.09
N PRO A 91 -1.09 7.55 14.28
CA PRO A 91 0.09 6.79 14.71
C PRO A 91 1.26 7.72 14.99
N ALA A 92 1.89 7.51 16.14
CA ALA A 92 3.05 8.27 16.58
C ALA A 92 4.37 7.79 15.95
N TRP A 93 4.38 6.53 15.55
CA TRP A 93 5.46 5.86 14.86
C TRP A 93 4.87 4.78 13.95
N PHE A 94 5.70 4.23 13.08
CA PHE A 94 5.39 3.00 12.34
C PHE A 94 6.54 2.01 12.54
N ASN A 95 6.22 0.77 12.91
CA ASN A 95 7.20 -0.31 12.92
C ASN A 95 7.36 -0.87 11.51
N HIS A 96 8.52 -1.48 11.25
CA HIS A 96 8.83 -2.15 9.99
C HIS A 96 8.55 -1.29 8.76
N TYR A 97 8.76 0.03 8.88
CA TYR A 97 8.48 0.98 7.80
C TYR A 97 9.34 0.70 6.56
N ASP A 98 10.47 0.02 6.74
CA ASP A 98 11.41 -0.42 5.72
C ASP A 98 10.82 -1.50 4.79
N TYR A 99 9.75 -2.19 5.21
CA TYR A 99 8.97 -3.06 4.33
C TYR A 99 7.93 -2.30 3.49
N ALA A 100 7.67 -1.04 3.81
CA ALA A 100 6.79 -0.20 3.00
C ALA A 100 7.47 0.19 1.67
N ARG A 101 6.65 0.51 0.69
CA ARG A 101 7.08 1.17 -0.54
C ARG A 101 7.49 2.61 -0.21
N ILE A 102 8.80 2.90 -0.22
CA ILE A 102 9.32 4.28 -0.04
C ILE A 102 9.52 4.92 -1.41
N VAL A 103 8.86 6.05 -1.66
CA VAL A 103 8.89 6.77 -2.93
C VAL A 103 9.05 8.26 -2.72
N ASP A 104 9.54 8.98 -3.73
CA ASP A 104 9.48 10.44 -3.75
C ASP A 104 8.11 10.97 -4.21
N LYS A 105 8.02 12.29 -4.35
CA LYS A 105 6.81 13.00 -4.78
C LYS A 105 6.34 12.60 -6.18
N ASP A 106 7.24 12.12 -7.03
CA ASP A 106 6.99 11.72 -8.41
C ASP A 106 6.73 10.20 -8.51
N GLY A 107 6.78 9.48 -7.38
CA GLY A 107 6.50 8.04 -7.30
C GLY A 107 7.70 7.15 -7.55
N ILE A 108 8.91 7.72 -7.66
CA ILE A 108 10.16 6.98 -7.90
C ILE A 108 10.63 6.34 -6.60
N ARG A 109 11.02 5.06 -6.66
CA ARG A 109 11.55 4.30 -5.51
C ARG A 109 12.74 5.03 -4.90
N GLN A 110 12.73 5.13 -3.58
CA GLN A 110 13.86 5.56 -2.77
C GLN A 110 14.31 4.41 -1.89
N ASP A 111 15.61 4.20 -1.73
CA ASP A 111 16.14 3.10 -0.92
C ASP A 111 16.01 3.37 0.59
N GLU A 112 16.14 4.63 0.98
CA GLU A 112 16.14 5.06 2.37
C GLU A 112 15.25 6.27 2.62
N LEU A 113 14.88 6.42 3.90
CA LEU A 113 14.24 7.61 4.42
C LEU A 113 15.23 8.35 5.32
N GLN A 114 15.22 9.67 5.30
CA GLN A 114 16.15 10.48 6.09
C GLN A 114 15.42 11.30 7.15
N VAL A 115 16.10 11.53 8.27
CA VAL A 115 15.64 12.47 9.30
C VAL A 115 15.48 13.86 8.68
N GLY A 116 14.35 14.51 8.98
CA GLY A 116 13.96 15.80 8.41
C GLY A 116 13.12 15.71 7.13
N ASN A 117 13.00 14.54 6.50
CA ASN A 117 12.07 14.37 5.37
C ASN A 117 10.64 14.61 5.82
N LYS A 118 9.88 15.34 5.00
CA LYS A 118 8.42 15.43 5.16
C LYS A 118 7.78 14.34 4.35
N VAL A 119 6.96 13.51 5.00
CA VAL A 119 6.36 12.35 4.36
C VAL A 119 4.84 12.35 4.48
N LYS A 120 4.21 11.67 3.53
CA LYS A 120 2.85 11.13 3.66
C LYS A 120 2.96 9.61 3.77
N VAL A 121 2.43 9.06 4.86
CA VAL A 121 2.39 7.61 5.06
C VAL A 121 0.98 7.10 4.76
N THR A 122 0.90 6.08 3.92
CA THR A 122 -0.31 5.30 3.67
C THR A 122 -0.19 3.97 4.42
N TYR A 123 -1.19 3.63 5.23
CA TYR A 123 -1.12 2.49 6.15
C TYR A 123 -2.47 1.77 6.29
N ILE A 124 -2.47 0.55 6.81
CA ILE A 124 -3.67 -0.17 7.24
C ILE A 124 -3.69 -0.31 8.77
N ASP A 125 -4.88 -0.43 9.32
CA ASP A 125 -5.05 -0.73 10.74
C ASP A 125 -4.48 -2.13 11.06
N PRO A 126 -4.00 -2.36 12.29
CA PRO A 126 -3.62 -3.69 12.74
C PRO A 126 -4.82 -4.64 12.66
N PHE A 127 -4.55 -5.94 12.59
CA PHE A 127 -5.63 -6.91 12.70
C PHE A 127 -6.32 -6.77 14.07
N PRO A 128 -7.65 -6.97 14.13
CA PRO A 128 -8.35 -6.97 15.41
C PRO A 128 -7.68 -7.94 16.39
N GLU A 129 -7.46 -7.49 17.63
CA GLU A 129 -6.78 -8.23 18.72
C GLU A 129 -5.23 -8.27 18.64
N GLU A 130 -4.62 -7.70 17.60
CA GLU A 130 -3.18 -7.45 17.57
C GLU A 130 -2.83 -6.15 18.32
N ILE A 131 -1.58 -6.06 18.76
CA ILE A 131 -1.03 -4.85 19.41
C ILE A 131 -1.14 -3.67 18.41
N ASP A 132 -1.36 -2.44 18.90
CA ASP A 132 -1.33 -1.22 18.08
C ASP A 132 -0.03 -1.13 17.26
N ASP A 133 -0.10 -1.62 16.02
CA ASP A 133 0.99 -1.65 15.06
C ASP A 133 0.42 -1.43 13.66
N GLU A 134 0.08 -0.18 13.36
CA GLU A 134 -0.34 0.19 12.03
C GLU A 134 0.73 -0.19 11.00
N ILE A 135 0.31 -0.85 9.92
CA ILE A 135 1.25 -1.37 8.92
C ILE A 135 1.38 -0.34 7.81
N ALA A 136 2.56 0.28 7.71
CA ALA A 136 2.88 1.18 6.62
C ALA A 136 3.00 0.40 5.29
N ILE A 137 2.27 0.84 4.26
CA ILE A 137 2.30 0.26 2.92
C ILE A 137 3.06 1.17 1.96
N GLU A 138 2.90 2.49 2.08
CA GLU A 138 3.67 3.46 1.30
C GLU A 138 4.15 4.61 2.19
N VAL A 139 5.41 5.00 2.05
CA VAL A 139 5.97 6.22 2.62
C VAL A 139 6.40 7.12 1.47
N LYS A 140 5.65 8.19 1.23
CA LYS A 140 5.90 9.15 0.16
C LYS A 140 6.63 10.38 0.68
N ILE A 141 7.86 10.61 0.25
CA ILE A 141 8.63 11.82 0.55
C ILE A 141 8.06 12.98 -0.25
N THR A 142 7.61 14.00 0.45
CA THR A 142 6.95 15.19 -0.11
C THR A 142 7.86 16.41 -0.10
N LYS A 143 8.87 16.45 0.78
CA LYS A 143 9.88 17.51 0.85
C LYS A 143 11.11 17.07 1.62
#